data_AF-A0A7Y6NL63-F1
#
_entry.id   AF-A0A7Y6NL63-F1
#
_cell.length_a   1.000
_cell.length_b   1.000
_cell.length_c   1.000
_cell.angle_alpha   90.00
_cell.angle_beta   90.00
_cell.angle_gamma   90.00
#
_symmetry.space_group_name_H-M   'P 1'
#
loop_
_entity.id
_entity.type
_entity.pdbx_description
1 polymer ?
#
loop_
_entity_poly.entity_id
_entity_poly.type
_entity_poly.pdbx_seq_one_letter_code
_entity_poly.pdbx_strand_id
1 'polypeptide(L)'
;MTDTTARVEAAIRAALGTIKPASADIDGDADLALVAGLDSVEVMDLVMEIEDRLDVSIPVESLAEASTVNQLRTGICRLIDGGAPAGPA
;
A
#
# COMPACT_ATOMS: atom_id res chain seq x y z
N MET A 1 12.76 7.44 10.98
CA MET A 1 12.47 6.25 10.15
C MET A 1 11.32 5.41 10.71
N THR A 2 11.19 5.18 12.01
CA THR A 2 10.05 4.42 12.59
C THR A 2 8.68 5.11 12.42
N ASP A 3 8.62 6.45 12.43
CA ASP A 3 7.38 7.20 12.22
C ASP A 3 6.76 7.02 10.82
N THR A 4 7.59 7.05 9.77
CA THR A 4 7.12 6.90 8.38
C THR A 4 6.48 5.53 8.17
N THR A 5 7.17 4.45 8.57
CA THR A 5 6.66 3.08 8.41
C THR A 5 5.36 2.84 9.15
N ALA A 6 5.25 3.34 10.40
CA ALA A 6 4.03 3.20 11.19
C ALA A 6 2.85 3.98 10.57
N ARG A 7 3.08 5.19 10.05
CA ARG A 7 2.06 5.97 9.32
C ARG A 7 1.59 5.26 8.06
N VAL A 8 2.51 4.74 7.26
CA VAL A 8 2.19 4.02 6.02
C VAL A 8 1.37 2.76 6.33
N GLU A 9 1.79 1.97 7.32
CA GLU A 9 1.04 0.77 7.71
C GLU A 9 -0.38 1.11 8.21
N ALA A 10 -0.50 2.15 9.05
CA ALA A 10 -1.81 2.61 9.52
C ALA A 10 -2.72 3.06 8.36
N ALA A 11 -2.17 3.77 7.37
CA ALA A 11 -2.93 4.20 6.20
C ALA A 11 -3.38 3.01 5.34
N ILE A 12 -2.50 2.03 5.08
CA ILE A 12 -2.86 0.83 4.31
C ILE A 12 -3.97 0.04 5.02
N ARG A 13 -3.83 -0.20 6.34
CA ARG A 13 -4.84 -0.92 7.13
C ARG A 13 -6.18 -0.18 7.19
N ALA A 14 -6.14 1.14 7.32
CA ALA A 14 -7.35 1.96 7.31
C ALA A 14 -8.06 1.91 5.95
N ALA A 15 -7.31 2.03 4.85
CA ALA A 15 -7.86 1.95 3.50
C ALA A 15 -8.43 0.56 3.18
N LEU A 16 -7.72 -0.52 3.55
CA LEU A 16 -8.23 -1.90 3.50
C LEU A 16 -9.51 -2.05 4.33
N GLY A 17 -9.55 -1.50 5.55
CA GLY A 17 -10.72 -1.54 6.41
C GLY A 17 -11.94 -0.82 5.82
N THR A 18 -11.73 0.27 5.08
CA THR A 18 -12.79 1.00 4.37
C THR A 18 -13.38 0.17 3.23
N ILE A 19 -12.52 -0.42 2.41
CA ILE A 19 -12.95 -1.13 1.18
C ILE A 19 -13.47 -2.51 1.53
N LYS A 20 -12.73 -3.21 2.39
CA LYS A 20 -12.98 -4.62 2.71
C LYS A 20 -12.59 -4.90 4.16
N PRO A 21 -13.49 -4.67 5.13
CA PRO A 21 -13.18 -4.82 6.55
C PRO A 21 -12.71 -6.24 6.95
N ALA A 22 -13.09 -7.27 6.18
CA ALA A 22 -12.58 -8.63 6.36
C ALA A 22 -11.05 -8.75 6.12
N SER A 23 -10.47 -7.80 5.40
CA SER A 23 -9.05 -7.72 5.06
C SER A 23 -8.24 -6.78 5.96
N ALA A 24 -8.87 -6.15 6.96
CA ALA A 24 -8.16 -5.29 7.91
C ALA A 24 -7.23 -6.07 8.85
N ASP A 25 -7.57 -7.34 9.10
CA ASP A 25 -6.90 -8.22 10.06
C ASP A 25 -5.93 -9.21 9.40
N ILE A 26 -5.63 -9.04 8.11
CA ILE A 26 -4.68 -9.92 7.42
C ILE A 26 -3.25 -9.59 7.88
N ASP A 27 -2.44 -10.64 7.98
CA ASP A 27 -1.01 -10.52 8.25
C ASP A 27 -0.31 -9.68 7.18
N GLY A 28 0.70 -8.91 7.57
CA GLY A 28 1.43 -8.03 6.66
C GLY A 28 2.24 -8.78 5.60
N ASP A 29 2.53 -10.05 5.85
CA ASP A 29 3.19 -10.96 4.91
C ASP A 29 2.21 -11.69 3.97
N ALA A 30 0.91 -11.59 4.24
CA ALA A 30 -0.10 -12.22 3.41
C ALA A 30 -0.22 -11.52 2.05
N ASP A 31 -0.52 -12.31 1.04
CA ASP A 31 -0.73 -11.83 -0.31
C ASP A 31 -2.01 -10.98 -0.34
N LEU A 32 -1.87 -9.70 -0.65
CA LEU A 32 -2.97 -8.75 -0.64
C LEU A 32 -4.02 -9.12 -1.70
N ALA A 33 -3.58 -9.44 -2.92
CA ALA A 33 -4.47 -9.78 -4.02
C ALA A 33 -5.15 -11.13 -3.77
N LEU A 34 -4.39 -12.12 -3.30
CA LEU A 34 -4.87 -13.49 -3.10
C LEU A 34 -5.72 -13.64 -1.83
N VAL A 35 -5.35 -12.97 -0.73
CA VAL A 35 -5.99 -13.13 0.58
C VAL A 35 -7.08 -12.09 0.82
N ALA A 36 -6.87 -10.84 0.42
CA ALA A 36 -7.96 -9.86 0.46
C ALA A 36 -8.93 -10.05 -0.71
N GLY A 37 -8.54 -10.76 -1.78
CA GLY A 37 -9.40 -11.02 -2.94
C GLY A 37 -9.86 -9.71 -3.57
N LEU A 38 -8.94 -8.75 -3.72
CA LEU A 38 -9.26 -7.41 -4.22
C LEU A 38 -9.54 -7.47 -5.72
N ASP A 39 -10.70 -6.98 -6.12
CA ASP A 39 -11.05 -6.78 -7.52
C ASP A 39 -10.33 -5.56 -8.10
N SER A 40 -10.22 -5.47 -9.43
CA SER A 40 -9.52 -4.37 -10.13
C SER A 40 -10.02 -2.97 -9.73
N VAL A 41 -11.30 -2.86 -9.36
CA VAL A 41 -11.92 -1.61 -8.88
C VAL A 41 -11.52 -1.33 -7.42
N GLU A 42 -11.59 -2.35 -6.56
CA GLU A 42 -11.16 -2.25 -5.15
C GLU A 42 -9.67 -1.86 -5.05
N VAL A 43 -8.84 -2.35 -5.98
CA VAL A 43 -7.44 -1.97 -6.11
C VAL A 43 -7.30 -0.46 -6.39
N MET A 44 -8.14 0.12 -7.27
CA MET A 44 -8.09 1.55 -7.58
C MET A 44 -8.55 2.40 -6.38
N ASP A 45 -9.61 1.97 -5.71
CA ASP A 45 -10.12 2.64 -4.51
C ASP A 45 -9.09 2.59 -3.38
N LEU A 46 -8.36 1.46 -3.25
CA LEU A 46 -7.30 1.31 -2.25
C LEU A 46 -6.16 2.30 -2.48
N VAL A 47 -5.73 2.44 -3.74
CA VAL A 47 -4.71 3.43 -4.10
C VAL A 47 -5.19 4.83 -3.72
N MET A 48 -6.38 5.25 -4.19
CA MET A 48 -6.91 6.59 -3.91
C MET A 48 -7.01 6.90 -2.41
N GLU A 49 -7.50 5.95 -1.61
CA GLU A 49 -7.63 6.12 -0.16
C GLU A 49 -6.27 6.23 0.55
N ILE A 50 -5.26 5.49 0.08
CA ILE A 50 -3.90 5.58 0.61
C ILE A 50 -3.23 6.90 0.20
N GLU A 51 -3.39 7.31 -1.06
CA GLU A 51 -2.87 8.58 -1.59
C GLU A 51 -3.40 9.77 -0.79
N ASP A 52 -4.71 9.83 -0.56
CA ASP A 52 -5.35 10.91 0.22
C ASP A 52 -4.88 10.94 1.68
N ARG A 53 -4.67 9.78 2.31
CA ARG A 53 -4.21 9.69 3.71
C ARG A 53 -2.74 10.07 3.90
N LEU A 54 -1.91 9.71 2.93
CA LEU A 54 -0.47 9.91 3.02
C LEU A 54 0.00 11.18 2.33
N ASP A 55 -0.88 11.82 1.56
CA ASP A 55 -0.57 12.98 0.70
C ASP A 55 0.58 12.65 -0.27
N VAL A 56 0.49 11.47 -0.90
CA VAL A 56 1.46 10.96 -1.87
C VAL A 56 0.77 10.51 -3.15
N SER A 57 1.49 10.50 -4.27
CA SER A 57 1.01 9.85 -5.50
C SER A 57 1.68 8.50 -5.68
N ILE A 58 0.88 7.44 -5.73
CA ILE A 58 1.31 6.06 -5.89
C ILE A 58 0.88 5.61 -7.28
N PRO A 59 1.82 5.30 -8.19
CA PRO A 59 1.45 4.72 -9.46
C PRO A 59 0.82 3.35 -9.23
N VAL A 60 -0.33 3.11 -9.86
CA VAL A 60 -1.05 1.82 -9.84
C VAL A 60 -0.13 0.66 -10.19
N GLU A 61 0.85 0.90 -11.06
CA GLU A 61 1.93 -0.03 -11.44
C GLU A 61 2.66 -0.61 -10.22
N SER A 62 3.06 0.25 -9.27
CA SER A 62 3.75 -0.16 -8.05
C SER A 62 2.86 -0.96 -7.11
N LEU A 63 1.55 -0.74 -7.15
CA LEU A 63 0.59 -1.52 -6.36
C LEU A 63 0.33 -2.89 -7.00
N ALA A 64 0.30 -2.97 -8.33
CA ALA A 64 0.19 -4.23 -9.08
C ALA A 64 1.43 -5.12 -8.91
N GLU A 65 2.61 -4.52 -8.74
CA GLU A 65 3.85 -5.25 -8.42
C GLU A 65 3.93 -5.66 -6.94
N ALA A 66 3.21 -4.99 -6.05
CA ALA A 66 3.21 -5.28 -4.62
C ALA A 66 2.26 -6.44 -4.30
N SER A 67 2.81 -7.64 -4.12
CA SER A 67 1.99 -8.81 -3.78
C SER A 67 1.54 -8.82 -2.32
N THR A 68 2.20 -8.10 -1.41
CA THR A 68 1.89 -8.11 0.03
C THR A 68 1.79 -6.70 0.63
N VAL A 69 1.09 -6.56 1.76
CA VAL A 69 1.04 -5.30 2.54
C VAL A 69 2.45 -4.80 2.85
N ASN A 70 3.37 -5.71 3.21
CA ASN A 70 4.76 -5.38 3.52
C ASN A 70 5.51 -4.80 2.32
N GLN A 71 5.32 -5.37 1.12
CA GLN A 71 5.93 -4.84 -0.10
C GLN A 71 5.37 -3.46 -0.43
N LEU A 72 4.03 -3.31 -0.37
CA LEU A 72 3.37 -2.04 -0.62
C LEU A 72 3.89 -0.95 0.35
N ARG A 73 3.91 -1.27 1.64
CA ARG A 73 4.45 -0.39 2.69
C ARG A 73 5.89 0.01 2.41
N THR A 74 6.72 -0.95 2.00
CA THR A 74 8.14 -0.69 1.70
C THR A 74 8.30 0.23 0.48
N GLY A 75 7.50 0.02 -0.57
CA GLY A 75 7.47 0.89 -1.75
C GLY A 75 7.08 2.33 -1.39
N ILE A 76 5.99 2.49 -0.64
CA ILE A 76 5.51 3.81 -0.20
C ILE A 76 6.51 4.49 0.76
N CYS A 77 7.10 3.75 1.71
CA CYS A 77 8.13 4.32 2.58
C CYS A 77 9.32 4.85 1.78
N ARG A 78 9.74 4.16 0.71
CA ARG A 78 10.81 4.65 -0.17
C ARG A 78 10.40 5.92 -0.91
N LEU A 79 9.16 6.01 -1.39
CA LEU A 79 8.64 7.21 -2.05
C LEU A 79 8.64 8.41 -1.10
N ILE A 80 8.25 8.22 0.16
CA ILE A 80 8.19 9.28 1.19
C ILE A 80 9.59 9.68 1.67
N ASP A 81 10.45 8.71 1.99
CA ASP A 81 11.78 8.98 2.58
C ASP A 81 12.80 9.53 1.55
N GLY A 82 12.53 9.43 0.24
CA GLY A 82 13.43 9.98 -0.76
C GLY A 82 12.95 9.78 -2.19
N GLY A 83 12.36 10.82 -2.76
CA GLY A 83 12.10 10.88 -4.20
C GLY A 83 13.39 10.74 -5.03
N ALA A 84 13.55 9.53 -5.61
CA ALA A 84 14.34 9.09 -6.77
C ALA A 84 15.86 8.79 -6.65
N PRO A 85 16.45 7.93 -7.54
CA PRO A 85 15.84 6.98 -8.47
C PRO A 85 16.27 5.51 -8.23
N ALA A 86 15.37 4.55 -8.44
CA ALA A 86 15.77 3.20 -8.83
C ALA A 86 16.08 3.20 -10.33
N GLY A 87 17.34 3.48 -10.66
CA GLY A 87 17.92 3.27 -11.97
C GLY A 87 19.43 3.37 -11.89
N PRO A 88 20.12 2.23 -11.67
CA PRO A 88 21.24 1.93 -12.55
C PRO A 88 21.29 0.44 -12.92
N ALA A 89 21.07 0.14 -14.20
CA ALA A 89 21.81 -0.85 -15.01
C ALA A 89 21.14 -1.02 -16.38
#